data_AF-A0A8I0H517-F1
#
_entry.id   AF-A0A8I0H517-F1
#
_cell.length_a   1.000
_cell.length_b   1.000
_cell.length_c   1.000
_cell.angle_alpha   90.00
_cell.angle_beta   90.00
_cell.angle_gamma   90.00
#
_symmetry.space_group_name_H-M   'P 1'
#
loop_
_entity.id
_entity.type
_entity.pdbx_description
1 polymer ?
#
loop_
_entity_poly.entity_id
_entity_poly.type
_entity_poly.pdbx_seq_one_letter_code
_entity_poly.pdbx_strand_id
1 'polypeptide(L)' 'MLLQTIEALFRKYRLFCYQKLFSAVREKPGSLSATEAFSADIIHLLGSPTISQFADTIGISQPNATYKVNQLVSK' A
#
# COMPACT_ATOMS: atom_id res chain seq x y z
N MET A 1 18.22 -5.70 24.26
CA MET A 1 18.84 -4.57 23.51
C MET A 1 18.59 -4.64 22.01
N LEU A 2 19.09 -5.63 21.26
CA LEU A 2 18.90 -5.68 19.79
C LEU A 2 17.42 -5.68 19.35
N LEU A 3 16.58 -6.51 19.98
CA LEU A 3 15.14 -6.57 19.67
C LEU A 3 14.46 -5.21 19.88
N GLN A 4 14.75 -4.53 20.99
CA GLN A 4 14.19 -3.21 21.31
C GLN A 4 14.64 -2.15 20.29
N THR A 5 15.89 -2.23 19.81
CA THR A 5 16.41 -1.36 18.75
C THR A 5 15.69 -1.61 17.42
N ILE A 6 15.48 -2.88 17.05
CA ILE A 6 14.75 -3.26 15.83
C ILE A 6 13.30 -2.78 15.92
N GLU A 7 12.63 -2.98 17.06
CA GLU A 7 11.26 -2.47 17.28
C GLU A 7 11.18 -0.95 17.18
N ALA A 8 12.15 -0.23 17.74
CA ALA A 8 12.20 1.23 17.65
C ALA A 8 12.42 1.71 16.22
N LEU A 9 13.29 1.04 15.46
CA LEU A 9 13.51 1.30 14.05
C LEU A 9 12.24 1.03 13.23
N PHE A 10 11.58 -0.09 13.46
CA PHE A 10 10.34 -0.48 12.78
C PHE A 10 9.22 0.52 13.06
N ARG A 11 9.08 1.00 14.30
CA ARG A 11 8.13 2.07 14.65
C ARG A 11 8.43 3.36 13.89
N LYS A 12 9.69 3.81 13.85
CA LYS A 12 10.10 5.01 13.11
C LYS A 12 9.84 4.86 11.60
N TYR A 13 10.17 3.70 11.05
CA TYR A 13 9.95 3.40 9.64
C TYR A 13 8.46 3.41 9.28
N ARG A 14 7.60 2.78 10.09
CA ARG A 14 6.14 2.82 9.87
C ARG A 14 5.59 4.25 9.89
N LEU A 15 6.00 5.08 10.85
CA LEU A 15 5.61 6.49 10.90
C LEU A 15 6.05 7.26 9.66
N PHE A 16 7.28 7.05 9.20
CA PHE A 16 7.79 7.64 7.96
C PHE A 16 6.95 7.22 6.74
N CYS A 17 6.62 5.93 6.64
CA CYS A 17 5.78 5.42 5.55
C CYS A 17 4.39 6.06 5.57
N TYR A 18 3.74 6.14 6.73
CA TYR A 18 2.43 6.79 6.85
C TYR A 18 2.49 8.27 6.46
N GLN A 19 3.52 9.01 6.89
CA GLN A 19 3.69 10.40 6.51
C GLN A 19 3.82 10.57 4.97
N LYS A 20 4.56 9.67 4.31
CA LYS A 20 4.68 9.65 2.84
C LYS A 20 3.35 9.31 2.17
N LEU A 21 2.63 8.31 2.68
CA LEU A 21 1.32 7.92 2.17
C LEU A 21 0.31 9.07 2.24
N PHE A 22 0.19 9.74 3.39
CA PHE A 22 -0.69 10.92 3.52
C PHE A 22 -0.31 12.04 2.56
N SER A 23 0.97 12.23 2.25
CA SER A 23 1.41 13.24 1.29
C SER A 23 1.03 12.91 -0.16
N ALA A 24 0.91 11.63 -0.51
CA ALA A 24 0.47 11.15 -1.82
C ALA A 24 -1.05 11.21 -2.00
N VAL A 25 -1.80 11.10 -0.90
CA VAL A 25 -3.28 11.03 -0.87
C VAL A 25 -3.95 12.43 -0.91
N ARG A 26 -3.21 13.50 -1.23
CA ARG A 26 -3.70 14.89 -1.20
C ARG A 26 -5.05 15.04 -1.92
N GLU A 27 -5.98 15.79 -1.31
CA GLU A 27 -7.31 16.08 -1.88
C GLU A 27 -7.22 17.05 -3.07
N LYS A 28 -6.78 16.55 -4.22
CA LYS A 28 -6.89 17.22 -5.51
C LYS A 28 -7.54 16.27 -6.52
N PRO A 29 -8.31 16.79 -7.48
CA PRO A 29 -8.81 15.98 -8.59
C PRO A 29 -7.64 15.26 -9.27
N GLY A 30 -7.73 13.94 -9.39
CA GLY A 30 -6.68 13.09 -9.98
C GLY A 30 -5.71 12.44 -8.97
N SER A 31 -5.73 12.82 -7.69
CA SER A 31 -4.94 12.12 -6.67
C SER A 31 -5.49 10.73 -6.37
N LEU A 32 -4.61 9.87 -5.85
CA LEU A 32 -4.99 8.57 -5.29
C LEU A 32 -5.74 8.77 -3.97
N SER A 33 -6.80 8.00 -3.75
CA SER A 33 -7.37 7.79 -2.42
C SER A 33 -6.38 7.04 -1.52
N ALA A 34 -6.62 7.06 -0.20
CA ALA A 34 -5.80 6.32 0.75
C ALA A 34 -5.70 4.84 0.38
N THR A 35 -6.84 4.22 0.04
CA THR A 35 -6.92 2.81 -0.34
C THR A 35 -6.14 2.51 -1.61
N GLU A 36 -6.18 3.41 -2.60
CA GLU A 36 -5.40 3.28 -3.84
C GLU A 36 -3.91 3.40 -3.56
N ALA A 37 -3.49 4.41 -2.80
CA ALA A 37 -2.09 4.59 -2.43
C ALA A 37 -1.53 3.39 -1.65
N PHE A 38 -2.29 2.84 -0.71
CA PHE A 38 -1.91 1.60 0.00
C PHE A 38 -1.85 0.39 -0.93
N SER A 39 -2.79 0.27 -1.87
CA SER A 39 -2.80 -0.82 -2.84
C SER A 39 -1.55 -0.76 -3.73
N ALA A 40 -1.18 0.43 -4.21
CA ALA A 40 0.02 0.64 -5.01
C ALA A 40 1.32 0.34 -4.22
N ASP A 41 1.40 0.77 -2.96
CA ASP A 41 2.55 0.50 -2.09
C ASP A 41 2.72 -1.00 -1.83
N ILE A 42 1.64 -1.72 -1.55
CA ILE A 42 1.68 -3.18 -1.35
C ILE A 42 2.11 -3.90 -2.63
N ILE A 43 1.58 -3.52 -3.79
CA ILE A 43 2.01 -4.08 -5.08
C ILE A 43 3.50 -3.85 -5.30
N HIS A 44 4.00 -2.65 -4.99
CA HIS A 44 5.42 -2.32 -5.10
C HIS A 44 6.30 -3.15 -4.15
N LEU A 45 5.89 -3.31 -2.88
CA LEU A 45 6.60 -4.12 -1.89
C LEU A 45 6.63 -5.61 -2.25
N LEU A 46 5.60 -6.08 -2.96
CA LEU A 46 5.55 -7.43 -3.52
C LEU A 46 6.36 -7.58 -4.83
N GLY A 47 6.91 -6.48 -5.37
CA GLY A 47 7.81 -6.44 -6.52
C GLY A 47 7.12 -6.49 -7.88
N SER A 48 6.25 -7.47 -8.12
CA SER A 48 5.37 -7.59 -9.29
C SER A 48 4.43 -8.79 -9.08
N PRO A 49 3.52 -8.71 -8.10
CA PRO A 49 2.64 -9.83 -7.77
C PRO A 49 1.63 -10.09 -8.88
N THR A 50 1.16 -11.33 -8.94
CA THR A 50 -0.10 -11.66 -9.61
C THR A 50 -1.29 -11.06 -8.85
N ILE A 51 -2.44 -10.94 -9.51
CA ILE A 51 -3.69 -10.48 -8.87
C ILE A 51 -4.05 -11.37 -7.67
N SER A 52 -3.82 -12.69 -7.74
CA SER A 52 -4.09 -13.59 -6.62
C SER A 52 -3.19 -13.27 -5.43
N GLN A 53 -1.88 -13.13 -5.64
CA GLN A 53 -0.94 -12.83 -4.56
C GLN A 53 -1.27 -11.51 -3.87
N PHE A 54 -1.66 -10.49 -4.64
CA PHE A 54 -2.14 -9.24 -4.08
C PHE A 54 -3.43 -9.44 -3.27
N ALA A 55 -4.42 -10.15 -3.82
CA ALA A 55 -5.70 -10.45 -3.15
C ALA A 55 -5.49 -11.19 -1.83
N ASP A 56 -4.66 -12.23 -1.83
CA ASP A 56 -4.32 -13.05 -0.67
C ASP A 56 -3.58 -12.22 0.40
N THR A 57 -2.67 -11.35 -0.02
CA THR A 57 -1.88 -10.49 0.89
C THR A 57 -2.76 -9.53 1.68
N ILE A 58 -3.77 -8.93 1.05
CA ILE A 58 -4.64 -7.94 1.69
C ILE A 58 -5.97 -8.53 2.18
N GLY A 59 -6.18 -9.84 2.03
CA GLY A 59 -7.34 -10.56 2.53
C GLY A 59 -8.66 -10.20 1.83
N ILE A 60 -8.64 -10.02 0.51
CA ILE A 60 -9.85 -9.75 -0.29
C ILE A 60 -10.04 -10.77 -1.41
N SER A 61 -11.23 -10.81 -2.01
CA SER A 61 -11.50 -11.67 -3.15
C SER A 61 -10.75 -11.20 -4.41
N GLN A 62 -10.38 -12.15 -5.29
CA GLN A 62 -9.75 -11.84 -6.58
C GLN A 62 -10.55 -10.86 -7.46
N PRO A 63 -11.90 -10.93 -7.55
CA PRO A 63 -12.66 -9.93 -8.30
C PRO A 63 -12.51 -8.51 -7.74
N ASN A 64 -12.48 -8.35 -6.41
CA ASN A 64 -12.29 -7.05 -5.77
C ASN A 64 -10.85 -6.54 -5.96
N ALA A 65 -9.86 -7.43 -5.88
CA ALA A 65 -8.46 -7.11 -6.18
C ALA A 65 -8.30 -6.65 -7.63
N THR A 66 -8.91 -7.36 -8.58
CA THR A 66 -8.93 -7.00 -10.01
C THR A 66 -9.53 -5.60 -10.19
N TYR A 67 -10.67 -5.33 -9.56
CA TYR A 67 -11.30 -4.00 -9.61
C TYR A 67 -10.36 -2.91 -9.09
N LYS A 68 -9.73 -3.11 -7.93
CA LYS A 68 -8.80 -2.12 -7.35
C LYS A 68 -7.58 -1.85 -8.23
N VAL A 69 -6.98 -2.90 -8.80
CA VAL A 69 -5.85 -2.75 -9.73
C VAL A 69 -6.27 -2.00 -10.98
N ASN A 70 -7.44 -2.31 -11.55
CA ASN A 70 -7.95 -1.59 -12.72
C ASN A 70 -8.23 -0.11 -12.43
N GLN A 71 -8.73 0.22 -11.24
CA GLN A 71 -8.89 1.62 -10.83
C GLN A 71 -7.55 2.34 -10.77
N LEU A 72 -6.50 1.71 -10.22
CA LEU A 72 -5.14 2.26 -10.21
C LEU A 72 -4.57 2.46 -11.61
N VAL A 73 -4.78 1.52 -12.53
CA VAL A 73 -4.31 1.64 -13.93
C VAL A 73 -5.04 2.75 -14.69
N SER A 74 -6.28 3.05 -14.31
CA SER A 74 -7.11 4.09 -14.95
C SER A 74 -6.82 5.51 -14.45
N LYS A 75 -5.90 5.67 -13.49
CA LYS A 75 -5.52 6.94 -12.86
C LYS A 75 -4.21 7.47 -13.43
#